data_AF-A0AB39Z0M5-F1
#
_entry.id   AF-A0AB39Z0M5-F1
#
_cell.length_a   1.000
_cell.length_b   1.000
_cell.length_c   1.000
_cell.angle_alpha   90.00
_cell.angle_beta   90.00
_cell.angle_gamma   90.00
#
_symmetry.space_group_name_H-M   'P 1'
#
loop_
_entity.id
_entity.type
_entity.pdbx_description
1 polymer ?
#
loop_
_entity_poly.entity_id
_entity_poly.type
_entity_poly.pdbx_seq_one_letter_code
_entity_poly.pdbx_strand_id
1 'polypeptide(L)'
;MRLLAAATVALVLLLSQAAGEELAEERAGQEQGDAEIHRSRRSLNDIVGEHKPYDEEAAKAQLQESLDKLIAGEGPQYKIVKVYSASRQVVSGTLTRIDADLIDGSDSKHRCIVEIWTKAWVRKDAHEITFKCRNQPVVQARHSRSVEWAEKKTHKKHSHRTLDKVDHLFHKFQVRFGRRYVSTAERQMRLRIFRQNLKTIEELNANEMGSAKYGITEFADMTSSEYKERTGLWQRDEAKATGGSAAVVPAYPGELPKEFDWRHKNAVTQVKNQGSCGSCWAFSVTGNIEGLYAVKTGELKEFSEQELLDCDTTDSACNGGLMDNAYKAIKDIGGLEYEAEYPYKAKKNQCHFNKTLSHVQVSGFVDLPKGNETAMQEWLLTNGPISIGINANAMQFYRGGVSHPWKALCSKKNLDHGVLVVGYGVSDYPNFHKTLPYWIVKNSWGPRWGEQGYYRVYRGDNTCGVSEMATSAVLA
;
A
#
# COMPACT_ATOMS: atom_id res chain seq x y z
N MET A 1 60.61 7.77 30.89
CA MET A 1 60.44 7.44 29.45
C MET A 1 59.12 8.05 28.97
N ARG A 2 59.24 9.08 28.12
CA ARG A 2 58.27 9.69 27.16
C ARG A 2 56.75 9.59 27.49
N LEU A 3 56.10 10.68 27.95
CA LEU A 3 55.47 11.83 27.21
C LEU A 3 53.93 11.64 27.08
N LEU A 4 53.09 12.38 27.84
CA LEU A 4 52.23 13.55 27.44
C LEU A 4 50.98 13.16 26.62
N ALA A 5 49.76 13.72 26.71
CA ALA A 5 49.07 14.81 27.45
C ALA A 5 47.53 14.60 27.26
N ALA A 6 46.65 14.99 28.20
CA ALA A 6 45.64 16.08 28.11
C ALA A 6 44.31 15.51 28.72
N ALA A 7 43.39 16.18 29.42
CA ALA A 7 43.18 17.55 29.91
C ALA A 7 41.94 17.51 30.88
N THR A 8 42.06 18.11 32.08
CA THR A 8 41.16 19.08 32.80
C THR A 8 39.64 19.13 32.51
N VAL A 9 38.68 19.45 33.41
CA VAL A 9 38.57 19.92 34.82
C VAL A 9 37.08 19.84 35.23
N ALA A 10 36.81 19.69 36.53
CA ALA A 10 35.50 19.62 37.17
C ALA A 10 34.89 20.99 37.59
N LEU A 11 33.60 20.94 37.96
CA LEU A 11 32.89 21.76 38.98
C LEU A 11 32.06 22.99 38.53
N VAL A 12 31.04 23.30 39.36
CA VAL A 12 30.14 24.48 39.46
C VAL A 12 28.72 24.21 38.90
N LEU A 13 27.58 24.29 39.61
CA LEU A 13 27.19 24.64 40.99
C LEU A 13 25.76 24.09 41.25
N LEU A 14 25.54 23.47 42.41
CA LEU A 14 24.24 23.34 43.09
C LEU A 14 24.11 24.51 44.07
N LEU A 15 22.86 24.96 44.32
CA LEU A 15 22.30 25.56 45.55
C LEU A 15 21.47 26.83 45.27
N SER A 16 20.17 26.77 45.53
CA SER A 16 19.53 27.61 46.55
C SER A 16 18.19 26.99 46.98
N GLN A 17 18.04 26.84 48.30
CA GLN A 17 16.85 26.40 49.01
C GLN A 17 15.99 27.60 49.42
N ALA A 18 14.67 27.34 49.47
CA ALA A 18 13.69 27.72 50.50
C ALA A 18 13.59 29.18 51.01
N ALA A 19 12.36 29.73 50.97
CA ALA A 19 11.57 30.14 52.15
C ALA A 19 10.33 30.96 51.73
N GLY A 20 9.21 30.79 52.46
CA GLY A 20 8.11 31.79 52.51
C GLY A 20 6.70 31.21 52.58
N GLU A 21 6.19 31.03 53.79
CA GLU A 21 4.81 30.66 54.16
C GLU A 21 3.80 31.84 54.10
N GLU A 22 2.52 31.47 53.94
CA GLU A 22 1.24 32.09 54.39
C GLU A 22 0.88 33.56 54.09
N LEU A 23 -0.31 33.76 53.46
CA LEU A 23 -1.53 34.31 54.11
C LEU A 23 -2.73 34.38 53.12
N ALA A 24 -3.93 34.20 53.67
CA ALA A 24 -5.23 34.10 53.00
C ALA A 24 -5.91 35.47 52.74
N GLU A 25 -6.76 35.58 51.70
CA GLU A 25 -8.21 35.93 51.78
C GLU A 25 -8.85 36.18 50.40
N GLU A 26 -10.18 35.97 50.36
CA GLU A 26 -11.10 35.95 49.22
C GLU A 26 -11.22 37.26 48.42
N ARG A 27 -11.49 37.16 47.11
CA ARG A 27 -12.63 37.81 46.44
C ARG A 27 -12.80 37.40 44.98
N ALA A 28 -14.05 37.18 44.61
CA ALA A 28 -14.51 36.85 43.25
C ALA A 28 -14.45 38.05 42.29
N GLY A 29 -14.17 37.79 41.01
CA GLY A 29 -14.32 38.72 39.90
C GLY A 29 -13.91 38.07 38.57
N GLN A 30 -14.85 38.01 37.62
CA GLN A 30 -14.67 37.53 36.24
C GLN A 30 -13.92 38.56 35.38
N GLU A 31 -12.96 38.14 34.55
CA GLU A 31 -12.98 38.27 33.06
C GLU A 31 -11.65 37.85 32.38
N GLN A 32 -11.81 37.01 31.33
CA GLN A 32 -11.05 36.79 30.08
C GLN A 32 -9.50 36.69 30.02
N GLY A 33 -9.00 35.60 29.40
CA GLY A 33 -7.82 35.61 28.52
C GLY A 33 -6.78 34.49 28.70
N ASP A 34 -6.74 33.57 27.72
CA ASP A 34 -5.63 32.75 27.21
C ASP A 34 -4.90 31.65 28.02
N ALA A 35 -4.78 30.51 27.31
CA ALA A 35 -3.79 29.42 27.36
C ALA A 35 -3.47 28.70 28.68
N GLU A 36 -3.72 27.38 28.74
CA GLU A 36 -2.67 26.34 28.63
C GLU A 36 -3.21 25.00 29.16
N ILE A 37 -3.27 23.99 28.28
CA ILE A 37 -3.75 22.65 28.59
C ILE A 37 -2.58 21.83 29.15
N HIS A 38 -2.63 21.49 30.44
CA HIS A 38 -1.79 20.42 31.00
C HIS A 38 -2.65 19.21 31.39
N ARG A 39 -2.44 18.12 30.63
CA ARG A 39 -3.10 16.81 30.76
C ARG A 39 -2.66 16.06 32.02
N SER A 40 -3.61 15.36 32.65
CA SER A 40 -3.33 14.12 33.39
C SER A 40 -4.24 12.98 32.92
N ARG A 41 -3.57 11.84 32.69
CA ARG A 41 -4.00 10.49 32.22
C ARG A 41 -4.97 9.83 33.21
N ARG A 42 -5.75 8.78 32.92
CA ARG A 42 -6.11 7.90 31.78
C ARG A 42 -7.29 7.07 32.30
N SER A 43 -8.25 6.72 31.44
CA SER A 43 -8.66 5.32 31.21
C SER A 43 -9.92 5.29 30.37
N LEU A 44 -9.80 4.73 29.16
CA LEU A 44 -10.85 3.93 28.55
C LEU A 44 -10.16 3.05 27.51
N ASN A 45 -9.94 1.79 27.87
CA ASN A 45 -10.08 0.75 26.86
C ASN A 45 -11.47 0.94 26.25
N ASP A 46 -11.54 1.18 24.95
CA ASP A 46 -12.21 0.25 24.05
C ASP A 46 -12.22 0.78 22.61
N ILE A 47 -11.59 -0.03 21.74
CA ILE A 47 -11.95 -0.22 20.33
C ILE A 47 -11.77 1.01 19.43
N VAL A 48 -10.62 1.10 18.76
CA VAL A 48 -10.43 1.45 17.33
C VAL A 48 -8.92 1.54 17.09
N GLY A 49 -8.43 0.84 16.05
CA GLY A 49 -7.02 0.84 15.68
C GLY A 49 -6.56 2.22 15.22
N GLU A 50 -5.71 2.85 16.03
CA GLU A 50 -5.01 4.09 15.71
C GLU A 50 -4.14 3.91 14.45
N HIS A 51 -4.34 4.78 13.47
CA HIS A 51 -3.27 5.16 12.55
C HIS A 51 -2.15 5.76 13.40
N LYS A 52 -1.05 5.02 13.55
CA LYS A 52 0.16 5.59 14.14
C LYS A 52 0.74 6.63 13.19
N PRO A 53 1.03 7.86 13.66
CA PRO A 53 1.93 8.77 12.96
C PRO A 53 3.24 8.05 12.65
N TYR A 54 3.98 8.51 11.63
CA TYR A 54 5.34 8.02 11.36
C TYR A 54 6.16 8.17 12.64
N ASP A 55 6.37 7.04 13.32
CA ASP A 55 7.05 6.96 14.59
C ASP A 55 8.55 6.85 14.29
N GLU A 56 9.22 8.00 14.36
CA GLU A 56 10.65 8.12 14.15
C GLU A 56 11.44 7.19 15.09
N GLU A 57 10.92 6.94 16.30
CA GLU A 57 11.52 6.03 17.27
C GLU A 57 11.29 4.56 16.89
N ALA A 58 10.14 4.21 16.33
CA ALA A 58 9.92 2.88 15.76
C ALA A 58 10.78 2.64 14.50
N ALA A 59 11.00 3.67 13.68
CA ALA A 59 11.89 3.63 12.52
C ALA A 59 13.36 3.48 12.96
N LYS A 60 13.79 4.22 14.01
CA LYS A 60 15.10 4.06 14.65
C LYS A 60 15.25 2.69 15.29
N ALA A 61 14.23 2.15 15.96
CA ALA A 61 14.27 0.83 16.57
C ALA A 61 14.40 -0.30 15.52
N GLN A 62 13.69 -0.18 14.39
CA GLN A 62 13.83 -1.14 13.28
C GLN A 62 15.16 -0.99 12.53
N LEU A 63 15.69 0.24 12.45
CA LEU A 63 17.03 0.49 11.93
C LEU A 63 18.08 -0.12 12.87
N GLN A 64 17.92 0.04 14.18
CA GLN A 64 18.78 -0.56 15.19
C GLN A 64 18.71 -2.08 15.16
N GLU A 65 17.52 -2.68 15.01
CA GLU A 65 17.37 -4.14 14.85
C GLU A 65 18.09 -4.64 13.57
N SER A 66 18.00 -3.87 12.48
CA SER A 66 18.71 -4.18 11.24
C SER A 66 20.23 -4.03 11.39
N LEU A 67 20.67 -3.05 12.19
CA LEU A 67 22.06 -2.80 12.53
C LEU A 67 22.63 -3.89 13.45
N ASP A 68 21.88 -4.32 14.45
CA ASP A 68 22.24 -5.38 15.39
C ASP A 68 22.37 -6.73 14.67
N LYS A 69 21.48 -7.00 13.70
CA LYS A 69 21.58 -8.16 12.79
C LYS A 69 22.84 -8.13 11.92
N LEU A 70 23.27 -6.94 11.47
CA LEU A 70 24.53 -6.77 10.74
C LEU A 70 25.76 -6.94 11.65
N ILE A 71 25.70 -6.42 12.88
CA ILE A 71 26.78 -6.54 13.89
C ILE A 71 26.95 -7.99 14.37
N ALA A 72 25.88 -8.80 14.35
CA ALA A 72 25.90 -10.21 14.73
C ALA A 72 26.70 -11.15 13.79
N GLY A 73 27.31 -10.63 12.72
CA GLY A 73 28.40 -11.32 12.01
C GLY A 73 28.01 -12.20 10.81
N GLU A 74 26.90 -11.91 10.12
CA GLU A 74 26.48 -12.66 8.93
C GLU A 74 26.81 -11.94 7.62
N GLY A 75 28.09 -12.02 7.21
CA GLY A 75 28.63 -11.47 5.96
C GLY A 75 30.17 -11.44 5.98
N PRO A 76 30.86 -11.01 4.90
CA PRO A 76 32.29 -10.65 5.00
C PRO A 76 32.47 -9.77 6.23
N GLN A 77 33.51 -10.00 7.04
CA GLN A 77 33.66 -9.42 8.38
C GLN A 77 33.77 -7.89 8.34
N TYR A 78 32.64 -7.22 8.14
CA TYR A 78 32.52 -5.79 8.04
C TYR A 78 31.98 -5.25 9.35
N LYS A 79 32.76 -4.42 10.06
CA LYS A 79 32.29 -3.69 11.24
C LYS A 79 31.82 -2.31 10.81
N ILE A 80 30.60 -1.95 11.20
CA ILE A 80 30.05 -0.62 10.94
C ILE A 80 30.76 0.39 11.83
N VAL A 81 31.41 1.39 11.21
CA VAL A 81 32.15 2.45 11.90
C VAL A 81 31.27 3.69 12.06
N LYS A 82 30.58 4.08 10.99
CA LYS A 82 29.80 5.32 10.95
C LYS A 82 28.69 5.19 9.93
N VAL A 83 27.47 5.55 10.31
CA VAL A 83 26.32 5.67 9.39
C VAL A 83 26.15 7.14 9.01
N TYR A 84 26.06 7.44 7.72
CA TYR A 84 25.85 8.79 7.18
C TYR A 84 24.37 9.07 6.91
N SER A 85 23.65 8.09 6.37
CA SER A 85 22.21 8.20 6.14
C SER A 85 21.57 6.82 6.08
N ALA A 86 20.29 6.77 6.43
CA ALA A 86 19.45 5.60 6.25
C ALA A 86 18.12 6.04 5.64
N SER A 87 17.63 5.29 4.66
CA SER A 87 16.31 5.52 4.07
C SER A 87 15.54 4.21 3.97
N ARG A 88 14.23 4.30 4.09
CA ARG A 88 13.32 3.17 3.97
C ARG A 88 12.33 3.46 2.86
N GLN A 89 12.20 2.53 1.93
CA GLN A 89 11.29 2.63 0.80
C GLN A 89 10.34 1.43 0.78
N VAL A 90 9.05 1.70 0.60
CA VAL A 90 7.98 0.70 0.55
C VAL A 90 7.60 0.50 -0.93
N VAL A 91 7.87 -0.68 -1.48
CA VAL A 91 7.70 -1.07 -2.91
C VAL A 91 7.00 -2.44 -3.00
N SER A 92 7.32 -3.30 -3.98
CA SER A 92 7.11 -4.75 -3.81
C SER A 92 8.18 -5.27 -2.84
N GLY A 93 8.08 -4.89 -1.55
CA GLY A 93 9.08 -5.11 -0.48
C GLY A 93 9.31 -3.91 0.43
N THR A 94 10.04 -4.06 1.53
CA THR A 94 10.69 -2.91 2.16
C THR A 94 12.15 -2.91 1.74
N LEU A 95 12.61 -1.86 1.08
CA LEU A 95 14.02 -1.65 0.79
C LEU A 95 14.57 -0.65 1.80
N THR A 96 15.48 -1.10 2.66
CA THR A 96 16.23 -0.22 3.56
C THR A 96 17.61 0.01 2.95
N ARG A 97 17.99 1.27 2.70
CA ARG A 97 19.33 1.65 2.25
C ARG A 97 20.07 2.35 3.37
N ILE A 98 21.30 1.93 3.64
CA ILE A 98 22.18 2.49 4.66
C ILE A 98 23.51 2.89 4.00
N ASP A 99 23.87 4.17 4.03
CA ASP A 99 25.20 4.67 3.63
C ASP A 99 26.09 4.70 4.87
N ALA A 100 27.13 3.86 4.89
CA ALA A 100 27.98 3.70 6.05
C ALA A 100 29.44 3.40 5.70
N ASP A 101 30.34 3.78 6.59
CA ASP A 101 31.73 3.30 6.61
C ASP A 101 31.79 1.92 7.28
N LEU A 102 32.36 0.95 6.58
CA LEU A 102 32.56 -0.44 7.02
C LEU A 102 34.06 -0.76 7.09
N ILE A 103 34.52 -1.51 8.10
CA ILE A 103 35.89 -2.04 8.20
C ILE A 103 35.88 -3.53 7.88
N ASP A 104 36.62 -3.99 6.87
CA ASP A 104 36.73 -5.41 6.52
C ASP A 104 37.65 -6.21 7.49
N GLY A 105 37.74 -7.53 7.29
CA GLY A 105 38.59 -8.42 8.09
C GLY A 105 40.11 -8.19 7.95
N SER A 106 40.53 -7.23 7.10
CA SER A 106 41.91 -6.76 6.98
C SER A 106 42.14 -5.39 7.64
N ASP A 107 41.18 -4.94 8.45
CA ASP A 107 41.12 -3.62 9.09
C ASP A 107 41.10 -2.43 8.10
N SER A 108 40.75 -2.68 6.83
CA SER A 108 40.64 -1.63 5.81
C SER A 108 39.24 -1.01 5.82
N LYS A 109 39.18 0.33 5.86
CA LYS A 109 37.94 1.11 5.91
C LYS A 109 37.40 1.44 4.52
N HIS A 110 36.15 1.10 4.26
CA HIS A 110 35.45 1.32 2.98
C HIS A 110 34.12 2.03 3.20
N ARG A 111 33.77 2.99 2.35
CA ARG A 111 32.42 3.56 2.32
C ARG A 111 31.52 2.70 1.43
N CYS A 112 30.40 2.23 1.97
CA CYS A 112 29.53 1.27 1.34
C CYS A 112 28.06 1.66 1.45
N ILE A 113 27.28 1.30 0.42
CA ILE A 113 25.82 1.32 0.48
C ILE A 113 25.35 -0.11 0.79
N VAL A 114 24.68 -0.29 1.93
CA VAL A 114 24.06 -1.54 2.34
C VAL A 114 22.58 -1.48 1.98
N GLU A 115 22.12 -2.39 1.14
CA GLU A 115 20.71 -2.51 0.75
C GLU A 115 20.12 -3.77 1.38
N ILE A 116 19.09 -3.60 2.21
CA ILE A 116 18.35 -4.70 2.86
C ILE A 116 16.96 -4.74 2.23
N TRP A 117 16.68 -5.77 1.44
CA TRP A 117 15.40 -5.94 0.79
C TRP A 117 14.57 -7.01 1.50
N THR A 118 13.43 -6.61 2.08
CA THR A 118 12.51 -7.49 2.78
C THR A 118 11.35 -7.86 1.86
N LYS A 119 11.15 -9.16 1.64
CA LYS A 119 10.07 -9.69 0.80
C LYS A 119 9.08 -10.48 1.65
N ALA A 120 8.22 -9.77 2.38
CA ALA A 120 7.28 -10.36 3.35
C ALA A 120 6.32 -11.43 2.76
N TRP A 121 6.13 -11.46 1.44
CA TRP A 121 5.32 -12.47 0.75
C TRP A 121 6.08 -13.76 0.40
N VAL A 122 7.42 -13.79 0.51
CA VAL A 122 8.23 -14.99 0.30
C VAL A 122 8.40 -15.75 1.61
N ARG A 123 8.86 -15.06 2.68
CA ARG A 123 8.91 -15.54 4.07
C ARG A 123 8.88 -14.34 5.02
N LYS A 124 8.43 -14.53 6.27
CA LYS A 124 8.41 -13.44 7.29
C LYS A 124 9.79 -12.84 7.55
N ASP A 125 10.87 -13.63 7.37
CA ASP A 125 12.26 -13.23 7.66
C ASP A 125 13.18 -13.27 6.43
N ALA A 126 12.63 -13.25 5.21
CA ALA A 126 13.44 -13.22 3.99
C ALA A 126 14.01 -11.82 3.76
N HIS A 127 15.21 -11.59 4.29
CA HIS A 127 16.04 -10.42 4.01
C HIS A 127 17.09 -10.78 2.96
N GLU A 128 17.16 -10.00 1.89
CA GLU A 128 18.24 -10.04 0.92
C GLU A 128 19.14 -8.83 1.17
N ILE A 129 20.40 -9.06 1.56
CA ILE A 129 21.33 -7.99 1.92
C ILE A 129 22.41 -7.90 0.86
N THR A 130 22.58 -6.71 0.29
CA THR A 130 23.59 -6.42 -0.73
C THR A 130 24.54 -5.34 -0.23
N PHE A 131 25.84 -5.59 -0.35
CA PHE A 131 26.90 -4.62 -0.01
C PHE A 131 27.52 -4.05 -1.29
N LYS A 132 27.44 -2.73 -1.45
CA LYS A 132 28.05 -2.00 -2.58
C LYS A 132 29.15 -1.09 -2.04
N CYS A 133 30.38 -1.60 -1.99
CA CYS A 133 31.57 -0.87 -1.54
C CYS A 133 32.37 -0.36 -2.76
N ARG A 134 32.96 0.84 -2.66
CA ARG A 134 33.75 1.43 -3.75
C ARG A 134 34.97 0.56 -4.06
N ASN A 135 35.24 0.29 -5.34
CA ASN A 135 36.36 -0.53 -5.83
C ASN A 135 36.38 -1.99 -5.32
N GLN A 136 35.25 -2.51 -4.85
CA GLN A 136 35.07 -3.90 -4.46
C GLN A 136 33.95 -4.54 -5.30
N PRO A 137 34.03 -5.84 -5.61
CA PRO A 137 32.93 -6.55 -6.24
C PRO A 137 31.69 -6.53 -5.34
N VAL A 138 30.51 -6.46 -5.95
CA VAL A 138 29.23 -6.48 -5.22
C VAL A 138 29.08 -7.83 -4.52
N VAL A 139 28.92 -7.82 -3.20
CA VAL A 139 28.71 -9.03 -2.41
C VAL A 139 27.24 -9.13 -2.03
N GLN A 140 26.61 -10.26 -2.39
CA GLN A 140 25.23 -10.60 -2.04
C GLN A 140 25.22 -11.68 -0.95
N ALA A 141 24.58 -11.40 0.18
CA ALA A 141 24.39 -12.36 1.25
C ALA A 141 22.97 -12.94 1.22
N ARG A 142 22.86 -14.26 1.33
CA ARG A 142 21.61 -14.97 1.62
C ARG A 142 21.63 -15.40 3.07
N HIS A 143 20.62 -15.02 3.84
CA HIS A 143 20.47 -15.48 5.22
C HIS A 143 20.53 -17.01 5.28
N SER A 144 21.34 -17.55 6.20
CA SER A 144 21.34 -18.98 6.49
C SER A 144 19.97 -19.37 7.06
N ARG A 145 19.53 -20.60 6.76
CA ARG A 145 18.22 -21.14 7.12
C ARG A 145 17.99 -20.92 8.61
N SER A 146 16.96 -20.15 8.95
CA SER A 146 16.53 -19.94 10.33
C SER A 146 16.40 -21.26 11.08
N VAL A 147 16.53 -21.14 12.40
CA VAL A 147 16.44 -22.10 13.52
C VAL A 147 15.31 -23.16 13.43
N GLU A 148 14.46 -23.09 12.40
CA GLU A 148 13.42 -24.05 12.01
C GLU A 148 13.95 -25.47 11.70
N TRP A 149 15.26 -25.64 11.40
CA TRP A 149 15.85 -26.98 11.27
C TRP A 149 16.08 -27.67 12.63
N ALA A 150 16.23 -26.90 13.71
CA ALA A 150 16.37 -27.43 15.07
C ALA A 150 15.00 -27.81 15.68
N GLU A 151 13.95 -27.02 15.43
CA GLU A 151 12.57 -27.37 15.84
C GLU A 151 11.99 -28.59 15.09
N LYS A 152 12.49 -28.89 13.88
CA LYS A 152 12.10 -30.09 13.13
C LYS A 152 12.53 -31.40 13.77
N LYS A 153 13.45 -31.40 14.74
CA LYS A 153 13.86 -32.62 15.46
C LYS A 153 13.09 -32.86 16.77
N THR A 154 12.37 -31.87 17.31
CA THR A 154 11.65 -32.02 18.60
C THR A 154 10.15 -32.25 18.46
N HIS A 155 9.56 -32.09 17.26
CA HIS A 155 8.18 -32.50 16.99
C HIS A 155 8.00 -34.00 16.64
N LYS A 156 8.91 -34.86 17.09
CA LYS A 156 8.64 -36.31 17.10
C LYS A 156 8.04 -36.71 18.43
N LYS A 157 6.80 -37.20 18.34
CA LYS A 157 5.88 -37.65 19.40
C LYS A 157 5.12 -36.50 20.05
N HIS A 158 4.06 -36.03 19.40
CA HIS A 158 2.71 -36.22 19.92
C HIS A 158 1.71 -36.21 18.75
N SER A 159 1.00 -37.33 18.64
CA SER A 159 -0.16 -37.67 17.79
C SER A 159 -0.81 -36.55 16.96
N HIS A 160 -0.51 -36.50 15.66
CA HIS A 160 -1.39 -35.92 14.63
C HIS A 160 -1.43 -36.85 13.41
N ARG A 161 -2.04 -38.01 13.58
CA ARG A 161 -2.56 -38.76 12.44
C ARG A 161 -3.84 -38.02 12.00
N THR A 162 -3.89 -37.61 10.73
CA THR A 162 -5.07 -37.17 9.96
C THR A 162 -5.73 -35.82 10.29
N LEU A 163 -5.04 -34.71 10.00
CA LEU A 163 -5.70 -33.58 9.34
C LEU A 163 -5.33 -33.67 7.85
N ASP A 164 -6.31 -33.59 6.96
CA ASP A 164 -6.06 -33.51 5.50
C ASP A 164 -5.11 -32.32 5.23
N LYS A 165 -4.23 -32.40 4.22
CA LYS A 165 -3.28 -31.33 3.86
C LYS A 165 -4.00 -29.98 3.74
N VAL A 166 -5.24 -30.01 3.27
CA VAL A 166 -6.09 -28.81 3.17
C VAL A 166 -6.59 -28.32 4.52
N ASP A 167 -6.93 -29.20 5.46
CA ASP A 167 -7.34 -28.78 6.82
C ASP A 167 -6.18 -28.07 7.54
N HIS A 168 -4.94 -28.53 7.34
CA HIS A 168 -3.74 -27.84 7.86
C HIS A 168 -3.53 -26.46 7.22
N LEU A 169 -3.68 -26.36 5.90
CA LEU A 169 -3.61 -25.08 5.19
C LEU A 169 -4.72 -24.12 5.64
N PHE A 170 -5.93 -24.63 5.85
CA PHE A 170 -7.05 -23.85 6.34
C PHE A 170 -6.82 -23.37 7.76
N HIS A 171 -6.29 -24.21 8.65
CA HIS A 171 -5.90 -23.79 10.00
C HIS A 171 -4.84 -22.67 9.96
N LYS A 172 -3.80 -22.82 9.12
CA LYS A 172 -2.80 -21.75 8.91
C LYS A 172 -3.42 -20.47 8.36
N PHE A 173 -4.37 -20.57 7.43
CA PHE A 173 -5.14 -19.46 6.91
C PHE A 173 -5.93 -18.75 8.03
N GLN A 174 -6.62 -19.51 8.88
CA GLN A 174 -7.37 -18.96 10.01
C GLN A 174 -6.47 -18.17 10.96
N VAL A 175 -5.31 -18.74 11.33
CA VAL A 175 -4.33 -18.06 12.20
C VAL A 175 -3.77 -16.81 11.53
N ARG A 176 -3.39 -16.90 10.24
CA ARG A 176 -2.77 -15.80 9.50
C ARG A 176 -3.69 -14.59 9.34
N PHE A 177 -4.97 -14.81 9.09
CA PHE A 177 -5.95 -13.74 8.83
C PHE A 177 -6.91 -13.49 10.00
N GLY A 178 -6.68 -14.12 11.16
CA GLY A 178 -7.51 -13.96 12.35
C GLY A 178 -8.95 -14.43 12.15
N ARG A 179 -9.20 -15.43 11.29
CA ARG A 179 -10.55 -15.89 10.97
C ARG A 179 -11.17 -16.64 12.15
N ARG A 180 -12.31 -16.14 12.60
CA ARG A 180 -13.19 -16.77 13.60
C ARG A 180 -14.55 -16.96 12.96
N TYR A 181 -15.11 -18.15 13.14
CA TYR A 181 -16.42 -18.51 12.61
C TYR A 181 -17.37 -18.75 13.78
N VAL A 182 -18.62 -18.32 13.65
CA VAL A 182 -19.62 -18.32 14.71
C VAL A 182 -20.00 -19.74 15.11
N SER A 183 -20.03 -20.66 14.15
CA SER A 183 -20.42 -22.05 14.38
C SER A 183 -19.49 -23.04 13.68
N THR A 184 -19.55 -24.29 14.14
CA THR A 184 -18.91 -25.42 13.47
C THR A 184 -19.44 -25.62 12.05
N ALA A 185 -20.73 -25.37 11.83
CA ALA A 185 -21.37 -25.42 10.51
C ALA A 185 -20.79 -24.36 9.57
N GLU A 186 -20.66 -23.11 10.01
CA GLU A 186 -20.01 -22.05 9.24
C GLU A 186 -18.56 -22.39 8.93
N ARG A 187 -17.80 -22.87 9.92
CA ARG A 187 -16.40 -23.30 9.72
C ARG A 187 -16.29 -24.39 8.64
N GLN A 188 -17.18 -25.38 8.64
CA GLN A 188 -17.20 -26.44 7.63
C GLN A 188 -17.57 -25.89 6.24
N MET A 189 -18.53 -24.97 6.16
CA MET A 189 -18.85 -24.26 4.92
C MET A 189 -17.63 -23.50 4.38
N ARG A 190 -16.96 -22.72 5.23
CA ARG A 190 -15.77 -21.92 4.87
C ARG A 190 -14.60 -22.79 4.44
N LEU A 191 -14.40 -23.95 5.06
CA LEU A 191 -13.42 -24.95 4.63
C LEU A 191 -13.74 -25.52 3.24
N ARG A 192 -15.01 -25.78 2.92
CA ARG A 192 -15.42 -26.24 1.58
C ARG A 192 -15.16 -25.16 0.52
N ILE A 193 -15.49 -23.91 0.82
CA ILE A 193 -15.20 -22.76 -0.05
C ILE A 193 -13.68 -22.63 -0.26
N PHE A 194 -12.91 -22.70 0.83
CA PHE A 194 -11.45 -22.66 0.78
C PHE A 194 -10.86 -23.76 -0.09
N ARG A 195 -11.35 -25.01 0.03
CA ARG A 195 -10.98 -26.12 -0.85
C ARG A 195 -11.24 -25.81 -2.32
N GLN A 196 -12.38 -25.22 -2.64
CA GLN A 196 -12.71 -24.85 -4.02
C GLN A 196 -11.80 -23.73 -4.54
N ASN A 197 -11.56 -22.71 -3.74
CA ASN A 197 -10.68 -21.60 -4.11
C ASN A 197 -9.22 -22.02 -4.27
N LEU A 198 -8.75 -23.04 -3.54
CA LEU A 198 -7.42 -23.63 -3.79
C LEU A 198 -7.30 -24.23 -5.19
N LYS A 199 -8.37 -24.82 -5.74
CA LYS A 199 -8.38 -25.32 -7.12
C LYS A 199 -8.35 -24.16 -8.11
N THR A 200 -9.13 -23.10 -7.88
CA THR A 200 -9.09 -21.89 -8.71
C THR A 200 -7.70 -21.24 -8.70
N ILE A 201 -7.01 -21.22 -7.55
CA ILE A 201 -5.62 -20.76 -7.44
C ILE A 201 -4.68 -21.63 -8.30
N GLU A 202 -4.85 -22.94 -8.29
CA GLU A 202 -4.06 -23.86 -9.10
C GLU A 202 -4.29 -23.63 -10.60
N GLU A 203 -5.55 -23.48 -11.01
CA GLU A 203 -5.94 -23.17 -12.39
C GLU A 203 -5.38 -21.83 -12.86
N LEU A 204 -5.44 -20.79 -12.03
CA LEU A 204 -4.85 -19.48 -12.34
C LEU A 204 -3.34 -19.59 -12.53
N ASN A 205 -2.64 -20.32 -11.66
CA ASN A 205 -1.19 -20.51 -11.79
C ASN A 205 -0.81 -21.36 -13.00
N ALA A 206 -1.63 -22.35 -13.37
CA ALA A 206 -1.38 -23.22 -14.51
C ALA A 206 -1.56 -22.50 -15.86
N ASN A 207 -2.46 -21.51 -15.91
CA ASN A 207 -2.82 -20.77 -17.13
C ASN A 207 -2.27 -19.33 -17.15
N GLU A 208 -1.40 -18.96 -16.21
CA GLU A 208 -0.78 -17.65 -16.15
C GLU A 208 0.22 -17.47 -17.29
N MET A 209 -0.02 -16.50 -18.17
CA MET A 209 0.83 -16.24 -19.34
C MET A 209 1.97 -15.27 -19.03
N GLY A 210 1.99 -14.64 -17.86
CA GLY A 210 2.96 -13.65 -17.42
C GLY A 210 3.98 -14.24 -16.46
N SER A 211 4.12 -13.62 -15.30
CA SER A 211 5.02 -14.04 -14.21
C SER A 211 4.32 -14.06 -12.85
N ALA A 212 3.01 -13.78 -12.83
CA ALA A 212 2.27 -13.69 -11.58
C ALA A 212 2.24 -15.02 -10.83
N LYS A 213 2.12 -14.90 -9.52
CA LYS A 213 1.84 -16.01 -8.61
C LYS A 213 0.53 -15.72 -7.90
N TYR A 214 -0.37 -16.68 -7.97
CA TYR A 214 -1.62 -16.68 -7.23
C TYR A 214 -1.50 -17.60 -6.02
N GLY A 215 -2.18 -17.25 -4.94
CA GLY A 215 -2.08 -17.98 -3.69
C GLY A 215 -3.12 -17.56 -2.68
N ILE A 216 -3.04 -18.15 -1.49
CA ILE A 216 -3.97 -17.87 -0.39
C ILE A 216 -3.88 -16.38 0.00
N THR A 217 -4.95 -15.64 -0.27
CA THR A 217 -5.21 -14.27 0.19
C THR A 217 -6.23 -14.29 1.33
N GLU A 218 -6.57 -13.13 1.89
CA GLU A 218 -7.63 -13.05 2.88
C GLU A 218 -9.01 -13.47 2.31
N PHE A 219 -9.18 -13.48 1.00
CA PHE A 219 -10.42 -13.85 0.32
C PHE A 219 -10.55 -15.35 0.03
N ALA A 220 -9.61 -16.17 0.49
CA ALA A 220 -9.58 -17.60 0.19
C ALA A 220 -10.77 -18.39 0.75
N ASP A 221 -11.50 -17.89 1.74
CA ASP A 221 -12.71 -18.52 2.30
C ASP A 221 -14.03 -17.86 1.87
N MET A 222 -13.98 -16.99 0.85
CA MET A 222 -15.15 -16.29 0.30
C MET A 222 -15.67 -16.97 -0.96
N THR A 223 -17.00 -17.01 -1.10
CA THR A 223 -17.67 -17.35 -2.35
C THR A 223 -17.47 -16.26 -3.40
N SER A 224 -17.73 -16.57 -4.67
CA SER A 224 -17.70 -15.56 -5.73
C SER A 224 -18.70 -14.42 -5.49
N SER A 225 -19.86 -14.69 -4.89
CA SER A 225 -20.86 -13.65 -4.56
C SER A 225 -20.35 -12.71 -3.46
N GLU A 226 -19.79 -13.26 -2.37
CA GLU A 226 -19.21 -12.45 -1.29
C GLU A 226 -17.98 -11.65 -1.77
N TYR A 227 -17.21 -12.20 -2.69
CA TYR A 227 -16.12 -11.46 -3.32
C TYR A 227 -16.64 -10.32 -4.20
N LYS A 228 -17.71 -10.57 -4.97
CA LYS A 228 -18.34 -9.57 -5.83
C LYS A 228 -18.93 -8.38 -5.09
N GLU A 229 -19.33 -8.54 -3.82
CA GLU A 229 -19.74 -7.39 -2.98
C GLU A 229 -18.61 -6.35 -2.81
N ARG A 230 -17.35 -6.70 -3.12
CA ARG A 230 -16.20 -5.78 -3.11
C ARG A 230 -15.89 -5.20 -4.49
N THR A 231 -16.48 -5.74 -5.54
CA THR A 231 -16.34 -5.26 -6.92
C THR A 231 -17.64 -4.54 -7.27
N GLY A 232 -17.63 -3.21 -7.18
CA GLY A 232 -18.84 -2.39 -7.30
C GLY A 232 -18.87 -1.51 -8.55
N LEU A 233 -18.02 -1.76 -9.54
CA LEU A 233 -18.07 -0.98 -10.77
C LEU A 233 -19.25 -1.43 -11.63
N TRP A 234 -20.11 -0.49 -12.01
CA TRP A 234 -21.17 -0.76 -12.97
C TRP A 234 -20.62 -0.86 -14.40
N GLN A 235 -21.33 -1.57 -15.27
CA GLN A 235 -21.03 -1.53 -16.70
C GLN A 235 -21.46 -0.17 -17.27
N ARG A 236 -20.64 0.41 -18.14
CA ARG A 236 -21.06 1.55 -18.95
C ARG A 236 -22.13 1.11 -19.96
N ASP A 237 -23.13 1.95 -20.13
CA ASP A 237 -24.05 1.88 -21.26
C ASP A 237 -23.40 2.58 -22.45
N GLU A 238 -22.94 1.82 -23.44
CA GLU A 238 -22.24 2.34 -24.63
C GLU A 238 -23.12 3.31 -25.46
N ALA A 239 -24.45 3.31 -25.26
CA ALA A 239 -25.35 4.25 -25.92
C ALA A 239 -25.43 5.62 -25.21
N LYS A 240 -24.92 5.74 -23.98
CA LYS A 240 -24.97 6.97 -23.18
C LYS A 240 -23.61 7.67 -23.19
N ALA A 241 -23.65 8.99 -23.37
CA ALA A 241 -22.47 9.81 -23.14
C ALA A 241 -22.07 9.71 -21.66
N THR A 242 -20.77 9.61 -21.41
CA THR A 242 -20.18 9.61 -20.05
C THR A 242 -20.39 10.96 -19.35
N GLY A 243 -20.44 12.05 -20.13
CA GLY A 243 -20.42 13.42 -19.63
C GLY A 243 -19.01 14.02 -19.53
N GLY A 244 -17.98 13.21 -19.79
CA GLY A 244 -16.59 13.65 -19.91
C GLY A 244 -16.27 14.20 -21.30
N SER A 245 -15.27 15.07 -21.39
CA SER A 245 -14.71 15.47 -22.69
C SER A 245 -13.68 14.45 -23.16
N ALA A 246 -13.40 14.40 -24.47
CA ALA A 246 -12.31 13.58 -24.98
C ALA A 246 -10.96 14.14 -24.48
N ALA A 247 -10.10 13.29 -23.92
CA ALA A 247 -8.76 13.68 -23.50
C ALA A 247 -7.93 14.11 -24.71
N VAL A 248 -7.34 15.31 -24.64
CA VAL A 248 -6.32 15.75 -25.59
C VAL A 248 -4.99 15.20 -25.11
N VAL A 249 -4.53 14.12 -25.75
CA VAL A 249 -3.27 13.45 -25.41
C VAL A 249 -2.25 13.76 -26.52
N PRO A 250 -1.40 14.79 -26.36
CA PRO A 250 -0.34 15.03 -27.32
C PRO A 250 0.71 13.91 -27.23
N ALA A 251 1.30 13.58 -28.38
CA ALA A 251 2.37 12.61 -28.43
C ALA A 251 3.52 13.06 -27.52
N TYR A 252 4.08 12.14 -26.74
CA TYR A 252 5.21 12.47 -25.87
C TYR A 252 6.44 12.89 -26.71
N PRO A 253 7.14 13.97 -26.35
CA PRO A 253 8.31 14.41 -27.10
C PRO A 253 9.47 13.41 -26.91
N GLY A 254 9.69 12.56 -27.91
CA GLY A 254 10.76 11.56 -27.93
C GLY A 254 10.28 10.17 -27.54
N GLU A 255 11.21 9.33 -27.09
CA GLU A 255 10.89 7.97 -26.65
C GLU A 255 10.28 7.97 -25.24
N LEU A 256 9.16 7.26 -25.08
CA LEU A 256 8.56 7.04 -23.77
C LEU A 256 9.56 6.34 -22.83
N PRO A 257 9.75 6.83 -21.59
CA PRO A 257 10.56 6.13 -20.59
C PRO A 257 10.10 4.68 -20.45
N LYS A 258 11.04 3.73 -20.24
CA LYS A 258 10.69 2.31 -20.05
C LYS A 258 9.91 2.04 -18.77
N GLU A 259 10.13 2.88 -17.75
CA GLU A 259 9.48 2.79 -16.45
C GLU A 259 9.15 4.19 -15.93
N PHE A 260 8.04 4.27 -15.20
CA PHE A 260 7.59 5.48 -14.55
C PHE A 260 6.67 5.12 -13.38
N ASP A 261 6.80 5.81 -12.25
CA ASP A 261 6.04 5.50 -11.04
C ASP A 261 5.77 6.74 -10.18
N TRP A 262 4.50 7.14 -10.08
CA TRP A 262 4.06 8.27 -9.26
C TRP A 262 4.29 8.07 -7.77
N ARG A 263 4.48 6.84 -7.29
CA ARG A 263 4.85 6.56 -5.89
C ARG A 263 6.21 7.16 -5.53
N HIS A 264 7.10 7.35 -6.51
CA HIS A 264 8.40 7.99 -6.31
C HIS A 264 8.35 9.52 -6.42
N LYS A 265 7.18 10.08 -6.70
CA LYS A 265 6.96 11.50 -7.01
C LYS A 265 5.90 12.16 -6.11
N ASN A 266 5.63 11.56 -4.95
CA ASN A 266 4.70 12.10 -3.96
C ASN A 266 3.27 12.34 -4.50
N ALA A 267 2.80 11.56 -5.48
CA ALA A 267 1.47 11.72 -6.09
C ALA A 267 0.56 10.50 -5.88
N VAL A 268 0.84 9.70 -4.84
CA VAL A 268 0.05 8.50 -4.51
C VAL A 268 -0.02 8.37 -2.99
N THR A 269 -1.22 8.50 -2.42
CA THR A 269 -1.48 8.27 -0.99
C THR A 269 -1.30 6.80 -0.61
N GLN A 270 -1.33 6.50 0.69
CA GLN A 270 -1.30 5.12 1.19
C GLN A 270 -2.44 4.26 0.61
N VAL A 271 -2.23 2.94 0.61
CA VAL A 271 -3.27 1.98 0.19
C VAL A 271 -4.35 1.91 1.26
N LYS A 272 -5.57 2.34 0.89
CA LYS A 272 -6.77 2.29 1.73
C LYS A 272 -7.49 0.93 1.61
N ASN A 273 -8.56 0.73 2.39
CA ASN A 273 -9.34 -0.50 2.39
C ASN A 273 -10.85 -0.22 2.39
N GLN A 274 -11.52 -0.54 1.28
CA GLN A 274 -12.95 -0.34 1.10
C GLN A 274 -13.81 -1.30 1.95
N GLY A 275 -13.24 -2.37 2.50
CA GLY A 275 -13.99 -3.36 3.28
C GLY A 275 -14.95 -4.18 2.41
N SER A 276 -16.08 -4.59 2.98
CA SER A 276 -17.14 -5.36 2.30
C SER A 276 -18.18 -4.46 1.60
N CYS A 277 -17.74 -3.29 1.15
CA CYS A 277 -18.57 -2.30 0.47
C CYS A 277 -18.09 -2.18 -0.97
N GLY A 278 -18.99 -2.22 -1.97
CA GLY A 278 -18.69 -2.07 -3.39
C GLY A 278 -18.39 -0.62 -3.80
N SER A 279 -17.54 0.08 -3.05
CA SER A 279 -17.20 1.50 -3.22
C SER A 279 -15.92 1.74 -4.03
N CYS A 280 -15.42 0.74 -4.75
CA CYS A 280 -14.18 0.85 -5.54
C CYS A 280 -14.17 2.04 -6.51
N TRP A 281 -15.34 2.41 -7.04
CA TRP A 281 -15.52 3.58 -7.90
C TRP A 281 -15.11 4.89 -7.18
N ALA A 282 -15.47 5.05 -5.91
CA ALA A 282 -15.14 6.21 -5.09
C ALA A 282 -13.64 6.26 -4.77
N PHE A 283 -13.03 5.12 -4.41
CA PHE A 283 -11.58 5.01 -4.18
C PHE A 283 -10.74 5.27 -5.44
N SER A 284 -11.26 4.88 -6.62
CA SER A 284 -10.61 5.15 -7.90
C SER A 284 -10.56 6.65 -8.17
N VAL A 285 -11.71 7.33 -8.07
CA VAL A 285 -11.85 8.78 -8.31
C VAL A 285 -11.08 9.62 -7.30
N THR A 286 -11.22 9.35 -6.01
CA THR A 286 -10.48 10.06 -4.97
C THR A 286 -8.98 9.87 -5.17
N GLY A 287 -8.49 8.65 -5.43
CA GLY A 287 -7.09 8.39 -5.71
C GLY A 287 -6.54 9.16 -6.94
N ASN A 288 -7.36 9.35 -7.98
CA ASN A 288 -7.01 10.18 -9.12
C ASN A 288 -6.93 11.67 -8.72
N ILE A 289 -7.93 12.18 -8.01
CA ILE A 289 -7.95 13.58 -7.54
C ILE A 289 -6.79 13.88 -6.58
N GLU A 290 -6.50 12.98 -5.63
CA GLU A 290 -5.35 13.08 -4.72
C GLU A 290 -4.04 13.19 -5.50
N GLY A 291 -3.85 12.35 -6.53
CA GLY A 291 -2.67 12.36 -7.38
C GLY A 291 -2.54 13.63 -8.21
N LEU A 292 -3.64 14.06 -8.85
CA LEU A 292 -3.67 15.30 -9.63
C LEU A 292 -3.45 16.53 -8.75
N TYR A 293 -4.02 16.53 -7.54
CA TYR A 293 -3.84 17.62 -6.57
C TYR A 293 -2.37 17.72 -6.18
N ALA A 294 -1.73 16.59 -5.84
CA ALA A 294 -0.31 16.57 -5.53
C ALA A 294 0.59 17.01 -6.69
N VAL A 295 0.24 16.66 -7.94
CA VAL A 295 0.97 17.12 -9.13
C VAL A 295 0.81 18.65 -9.31
N LYS A 296 -0.38 19.20 -9.07
CA LYS A 296 -0.69 20.62 -9.25
C LYS A 296 -0.13 21.50 -8.13
N THR A 297 -0.18 21.05 -6.88
CA THR A 297 0.15 21.87 -5.69
C THR A 297 1.48 21.50 -5.04
N GLY A 298 1.99 20.29 -5.29
CA GLY A 298 3.13 19.71 -4.57
C GLY A 298 2.75 19.07 -3.22
N GLU A 299 1.49 19.16 -2.80
CA GLU A 299 1.01 18.61 -1.53
C GLU A 299 0.19 17.35 -1.71
N LEU A 300 0.57 16.27 -1.02
CA LEU A 300 -0.20 15.04 -1.02
C LEU A 300 -1.21 15.06 0.14
N LYS A 301 -2.51 15.09 -0.19
CA LYS A 301 -3.62 15.06 0.76
C LYS A 301 -4.51 13.85 0.49
N GLU A 302 -5.25 13.42 1.51
CA GLU A 302 -6.26 12.35 1.40
C GLU A 302 -7.66 12.98 1.39
N PHE A 303 -8.46 12.66 0.38
CA PHE A 303 -9.83 13.16 0.23
C PHE A 303 -10.86 12.06 0.57
N SER A 304 -12.05 12.48 1.00
CA SER A 304 -13.06 11.57 1.52
C SER A 304 -13.72 10.72 0.44
N GLU A 305 -13.59 9.39 0.55
CA GLU A 305 -14.47 8.48 -0.19
C GLU A 305 -15.89 8.46 0.39
N GLN A 306 -16.02 8.65 1.71
CA GLN A 306 -17.30 8.54 2.40
C GLN A 306 -18.31 9.59 1.95
N GLU A 307 -17.82 10.79 1.66
CA GLU A 307 -18.62 11.88 1.13
C GLU A 307 -19.30 11.48 -0.18
N LEU A 308 -18.60 10.79 -1.08
CA LEU A 308 -19.19 10.22 -2.30
C LEU A 308 -20.25 9.17 -1.99
N LEU A 309 -20.02 8.28 -1.02
CA LEU A 309 -21.02 7.26 -0.65
C LEU A 309 -22.32 7.88 -0.14
N ASP A 310 -22.21 8.99 0.59
CA ASP A 310 -23.33 9.57 1.33
C ASP A 310 -24.06 10.64 0.51
N CYS A 311 -23.32 11.42 -0.29
CA CYS A 311 -23.83 12.60 -1.01
C CYS A 311 -24.06 12.38 -2.51
N ASP A 312 -23.46 11.35 -3.14
CA ASP A 312 -23.80 11.00 -4.52
C ASP A 312 -25.23 10.43 -4.58
N THR A 313 -26.08 11.09 -5.37
CA THR A 313 -27.49 10.71 -5.58
C THR A 313 -27.70 9.82 -6.80
N THR A 314 -26.69 9.63 -7.64
CA THR A 314 -26.72 8.85 -8.87
C THR A 314 -26.21 7.43 -8.64
N ASP A 315 -25.09 7.31 -7.94
CA ASP A 315 -24.50 6.01 -7.59
C ASP A 315 -25.16 5.41 -6.34
N SER A 316 -24.90 4.13 -6.09
CA SER A 316 -25.55 3.36 -5.02
C SER A 316 -24.59 2.98 -3.89
N ALA A 317 -23.63 3.85 -3.57
CA ALA A 317 -22.68 3.66 -2.47
C ALA A 317 -22.02 2.26 -2.52
N CYS A 318 -22.33 1.39 -1.55
CA CYS A 318 -21.80 0.03 -1.48
C CYS A 318 -22.38 -0.96 -2.48
N ASN A 319 -23.48 -0.63 -3.15
CA ASN A 319 -24.06 -1.44 -4.24
C ASN A 319 -23.48 -1.08 -5.61
N GLY A 320 -22.47 -0.20 -5.62
CA GLY A 320 -21.71 0.16 -6.80
C GLY A 320 -22.04 1.52 -7.38
N GLY A 321 -21.27 1.87 -8.41
CA GLY A 321 -21.29 3.17 -9.06
C GLY A 321 -20.33 3.22 -10.24
N LEU A 322 -20.19 4.41 -10.84
CA LEU A 322 -19.29 4.69 -11.95
C LEU A 322 -18.35 5.84 -11.59
N MET A 323 -17.08 5.76 -11.97
CA MET A 323 -16.15 6.89 -11.81
C MET A 323 -16.69 8.17 -12.48
N ASP A 324 -17.36 8.03 -13.63
CA ASP A 324 -17.96 9.13 -14.39
C ASP A 324 -19.02 9.89 -13.58
N ASN A 325 -19.90 9.14 -12.92
CA ASN A 325 -20.95 9.69 -12.06
C ASN A 325 -20.34 10.39 -10.86
N ALA A 326 -19.33 9.78 -10.24
CA ALA A 326 -18.63 10.34 -9.10
C ALA A 326 -17.93 11.67 -9.41
N TYR A 327 -17.25 11.81 -10.56
CA TYR A 327 -16.68 13.10 -10.95
C TYR A 327 -17.75 14.18 -11.09
N LYS A 328 -18.91 13.82 -11.67
CA LYS A 328 -20.05 14.74 -11.78
C LYS A 328 -20.63 15.07 -10.42
N ALA A 329 -20.78 14.10 -9.54
CA ALA A 329 -21.26 14.31 -8.17
C ALA A 329 -20.36 15.29 -7.42
N ILE A 330 -19.03 15.14 -7.50
CA ILE A 330 -18.07 16.07 -6.87
C ILE A 330 -18.25 17.50 -7.39
N LYS A 331 -18.40 17.64 -8.70
CA LYS A 331 -18.67 18.93 -9.33
C LYS A 331 -19.98 19.55 -8.83
N ASP A 332 -21.05 18.76 -8.74
CA ASP A 332 -22.39 19.21 -8.37
C ASP A 332 -22.49 19.53 -6.86
N ILE A 333 -21.83 18.73 -6.01
CA ILE A 333 -21.72 18.94 -4.55
C ILE A 333 -20.90 20.20 -4.25
N GLY A 334 -19.86 20.48 -5.05
CA GLY A 334 -19.01 21.66 -4.91
C GLY A 334 -17.62 21.36 -4.32
N GLY A 335 -17.17 20.10 -4.43
CA GLY A 335 -15.83 19.65 -4.08
C GLY A 335 -15.82 18.44 -3.14
N LEU A 336 -14.71 18.26 -2.43
CA LEU A 336 -14.51 17.19 -1.44
C LEU A 336 -13.82 17.74 -0.17
N GLU A 337 -14.23 17.24 0.98
CA GLU A 337 -13.57 17.38 2.28
C GLU A 337 -12.38 16.41 2.39
N TYR A 338 -11.50 16.62 3.38
CA TYR A 338 -10.43 15.66 3.64
C TYR A 338 -10.97 14.38 4.29
N GLU A 339 -10.25 13.27 4.10
CA GLU A 339 -10.56 11.98 4.75
C GLU A 339 -10.59 12.10 6.29
N ALA A 340 -9.78 13.01 6.86
CA ALA A 340 -9.77 13.27 8.30
C ALA A 340 -11.03 14.01 8.80
N GLU A 341 -11.68 14.78 7.94
CA GLU A 341 -12.88 15.58 8.25
C GLU A 341 -14.16 14.76 8.01
N TYR A 342 -14.16 13.90 6.98
CA TYR A 342 -15.27 13.02 6.64
C TYR A 342 -14.79 11.56 6.48
N PRO A 343 -14.56 10.83 7.59
CA PRO A 343 -13.87 9.53 7.55
C PRO A 343 -14.69 8.38 6.98
N TYR A 344 -14.03 7.47 6.26
CA TYR A 344 -14.62 6.26 5.68
C TYR A 344 -15.24 5.30 6.70
N LYS A 345 -16.49 4.90 6.42
CA LYS A 345 -17.33 4.01 7.25
C LYS A 345 -17.78 2.74 6.52
N ALA A 346 -17.49 2.60 5.23
CA ALA A 346 -17.85 1.43 4.41
C ALA A 346 -19.35 1.09 4.41
N LYS A 347 -20.20 2.11 4.47
CA LYS A 347 -21.67 2.02 4.38
C LYS A 347 -22.24 3.38 3.99
N LYS A 348 -23.42 3.40 3.38
CA LYS A 348 -24.16 4.65 3.15
C LYS A 348 -24.71 5.19 4.48
N ASN A 349 -24.47 6.46 4.76
CA ASN A 349 -25.08 7.24 5.82
C ASN A 349 -25.80 8.45 5.21
N GLN A 350 -26.28 9.35 6.07
CA GLN A 350 -26.83 10.63 5.65
C GLN A 350 -25.69 11.55 5.17
N CYS A 351 -25.90 12.24 4.05
CA CYS A 351 -24.97 13.26 3.60
C CYS A 351 -24.89 14.42 4.61
N HIS A 352 -23.69 14.68 5.09
CA HIS A 352 -23.38 15.82 5.98
C HIS A 352 -22.28 16.73 5.41
N PHE A 353 -22.14 16.75 4.08
CA PHE A 353 -21.15 17.58 3.40
C PHE A 353 -21.20 19.03 3.87
N ASN A 354 -20.04 19.56 4.25
CA ASN A 354 -19.89 20.96 4.58
C ASN A 354 -19.07 21.69 3.51
N LYS A 355 -19.74 22.53 2.71
CA LYS A 355 -19.10 23.32 1.66
C LYS A 355 -17.95 24.21 2.15
N THR A 356 -17.96 24.64 3.42
CA THR A 356 -16.85 25.45 3.97
C THR A 356 -15.58 24.64 4.23
N LEU A 357 -15.67 23.31 4.24
CA LEU A 357 -14.56 22.37 4.38
C LEU A 357 -14.18 21.71 3.05
N SER A 358 -14.69 22.23 1.92
CA SER A 358 -14.29 21.77 0.59
C SER A 358 -12.87 22.23 0.27
N HIS A 359 -11.96 21.28 0.04
CA HIS A 359 -10.53 21.55 -0.19
C HIS A 359 -10.09 21.32 -1.63
N VAL A 360 -10.92 20.64 -2.44
CA VAL A 360 -10.65 20.41 -3.87
C VAL A 360 -11.95 20.41 -4.67
N GLN A 361 -11.92 21.01 -5.85
CA GLN A 361 -13.05 21.05 -6.77
C GLN A 361 -12.69 20.43 -8.11
N VAL A 362 -13.69 19.86 -8.77
CA VAL A 362 -13.58 19.25 -10.09
C VAL A 362 -14.48 20.02 -11.06
N SER A 363 -13.91 20.49 -12.16
CA SER A 363 -14.66 21.19 -13.21
C SER A 363 -15.30 20.25 -14.23
N GLY A 364 -14.79 19.02 -14.30
CA GLY A 364 -15.26 17.93 -15.15
C GLY A 364 -14.25 16.79 -15.15
N PHE A 365 -14.33 15.91 -16.14
CA PHE A 365 -13.37 14.84 -16.34
C PHE A 365 -13.17 14.58 -17.82
N VAL A 366 -12.11 13.85 -18.13
CA VAL A 366 -11.81 13.41 -19.49
C VAL A 366 -11.88 11.89 -19.60
N ASP A 367 -12.30 11.42 -20.77
CA ASP A 367 -12.15 10.03 -21.20
C ASP A 367 -10.91 9.89 -22.08
N LEU A 368 -10.03 8.95 -21.71
CA LEU A 368 -8.89 8.59 -22.54
C LEU A 368 -9.34 7.69 -23.71
N PRO A 369 -8.62 7.68 -24.85
CA PRO A 369 -9.01 6.88 -26.00
C PRO A 369 -9.06 5.37 -25.67
N LYS A 370 -10.24 4.77 -25.86
CA LYS A 370 -10.53 3.36 -25.58
C LYS A 370 -9.55 2.44 -26.31
N GLY A 371 -8.95 1.49 -25.60
CA GLY A 371 -8.01 0.52 -26.18
C GLY A 371 -6.61 1.07 -26.49
N ASN A 372 -6.33 2.35 -26.23
CA ASN A 372 -5.03 2.97 -26.51
C ASN A 372 -4.18 3.09 -25.24
N GLU A 373 -3.44 2.03 -24.93
CA GLU A 373 -2.53 1.99 -23.78
C GLU A 373 -1.34 2.95 -23.92
N THR A 374 -0.94 3.31 -25.14
CA THR A 374 0.12 4.32 -25.35
C THR A 374 -0.36 5.69 -24.92
N ALA A 375 -1.59 6.09 -25.27
CA ALA A 375 -2.18 7.34 -24.81
C ALA A 375 -2.32 7.37 -23.27
N MET A 376 -2.58 6.23 -22.62
CA MET A 376 -2.52 6.15 -21.17
C MET A 376 -1.10 6.42 -20.63
N GLN A 377 -0.04 5.94 -21.27
CA GLN A 377 1.33 6.24 -20.84
C GLN A 377 1.63 7.73 -20.96
N GLU A 378 1.28 8.33 -22.10
CA GLU A 378 1.49 9.75 -22.38
C GLU A 378 0.71 10.65 -21.40
N TRP A 379 -0.54 10.31 -21.12
CA TRP A 379 -1.33 11.00 -20.10
C TRP A 379 -0.72 10.87 -18.71
N LEU A 380 -0.33 9.64 -18.33
CA LEU A 380 0.23 9.36 -17.01
C LEU A 380 1.50 10.17 -16.74
N LEU A 381 2.37 10.31 -17.74
CA LEU A 381 3.61 11.08 -17.64
C LEU A 381 3.37 12.59 -17.47
N THR A 382 2.33 13.10 -18.12
CA THR A 382 2.11 14.55 -18.26
C THR A 382 1.17 15.10 -17.20
N ASN A 383 0.15 14.33 -16.80
CA ASN A 383 -0.96 14.84 -15.99
C ASN A 383 -1.03 14.22 -14.59
N GLY A 384 -0.78 12.92 -14.44
CA GLY A 384 -0.94 12.24 -13.15
C GLY A 384 -1.54 10.84 -13.26
N PRO A 385 -1.82 10.18 -12.11
CA PRO A 385 -2.50 8.88 -12.04
C PRO A 385 -3.83 8.83 -12.79
N ILE A 386 -4.26 7.65 -13.25
CA ILE A 386 -5.46 7.46 -14.10
C ILE A 386 -6.44 6.50 -13.43
N SER A 387 -7.70 6.90 -13.29
CA SER A 387 -8.78 6.00 -12.87
C SER A 387 -9.12 5.04 -14.00
N ILE A 388 -9.18 3.74 -13.71
CA ILE A 388 -9.56 2.72 -14.69
C ILE A 388 -10.63 1.77 -14.14
N GLY A 389 -11.41 1.19 -15.05
CA GLY A 389 -12.16 -0.04 -14.79
C GLY A 389 -11.34 -1.27 -15.16
N ILE A 390 -11.45 -2.33 -14.39
CA ILE A 390 -10.79 -3.62 -14.65
C ILE A 390 -11.73 -4.78 -14.29
N ASN A 391 -11.57 -5.91 -14.98
CA ASN A 391 -12.13 -7.18 -14.51
C ASN A 391 -11.25 -7.74 -13.38
N ALA A 392 -11.81 -7.86 -12.17
CA ALA A 392 -11.08 -8.25 -10.98
C ALA A 392 -11.11 -9.75 -10.66
N ASN A 393 -11.59 -10.61 -11.56
CA ASN A 393 -11.68 -12.06 -11.31
C ASN A 393 -10.30 -12.67 -10.98
N ALA A 394 -9.27 -12.35 -11.75
CA ALA A 394 -7.91 -12.84 -11.49
C ALA A 394 -7.27 -12.21 -10.25
N MET A 395 -7.74 -11.03 -9.82
CA MET A 395 -7.17 -10.28 -8.71
C MET A 395 -7.42 -10.95 -7.34
N GLN A 396 -8.48 -11.75 -7.19
CA GLN A 396 -8.89 -12.32 -5.89
C GLN A 396 -7.73 -12.99 -5.15
N PHE A 397 -6.89 -13.72 -5.89
CA PHE A 397 -5.81 -14.52 -5.33
C PHE A 397 -4.41 -14.02 -5.68
N TYR A 398 -4.28 -12.83 -6.26
CA TYR A 398 -3.00 -12.28 -6.67
C TYR A 398 -2.04 -12.09 -5.48
N ARG A 399 -0.78 -12.52 -5.63
CA ARG A 399 0.28 -12.36 -4.60
C ARG A 399 1.47 -11.55 -5.07
N GLY A 400 1.70 -11.45 -6.39
CA GLY A 400 2.83 -10.71 -6.96
C GLY A 400 3.23 -11.20 -8.35
N GLY A 401 4.09 -10.45 -9.03
CA GLY A 401 4.51 -10.68 -10.41
C GLY A 401 3.61 -9.99 -11.45
N VAL A 402 4.01 -9.99 -12.73
CA VAL A 402 3.19 -9.41 -13.80
C VAL A 402 2.09 -10.40 -14.19
N SER A 403 0.84 -10.04 -13.90
CA SER A 403 -0.34 -10.85 -14.17
C SER A 403 -0.80 -10.68 -15.61
N HIS A 404 -0.90 -11.81 -16.31
CA HIS A 404 -1.41 -11.95 -17.66
C HIS A 404 -2.30 -13.20 -17.70
N PRO A 405 -3.49 -13.13 -17.08
CA PRO A 405 -4.40 -14.27 -17.01
C PRO A 405 -4.96 -14.56 -18.41
N TRP A 406 -5.35 -15.82 -18.64
CA TRP A 406 -6.04 -16.20 -19.87
C TRP A 406 -7.29 -15.34 -20.10
N LYS A 407 -7.51 -14.87 -21.34
CA LYS A 407 -8.51 -13.84 -21.68
C LYS A 407 -9.94 -14.18 -21.20
N ALA A 408 -10.31 -15.46 -21.14
CA ALA A 408 -11.63 -15.87 -20.66
C ALA A 408 -11.83 -15.62 -19.16
N LEU A 409 -10.75 -15.66 -18.36
CA LEU A 409 -10.78 -15.39 -16.91
C LEU A 409 -10.80 -13.90 -16.59
N CYS A 410 -10.45 -13.05 -17.55
CA CYS A 410 -10.35 -11.60 -17.36
C CYS A 410 -10.84 -10.84 -18.60
N SER A 411 -12.11 -11.04 -18.94
CA SER A 411 -12.72 -10.46 -20.14
C SER A 411 -12.81 -8.93 -20.03
N LYS A 412 -12.30 -8.24 -21.04
CA LYS A 412 -12.39 -6.78 -21.18
C LYS A 412 -13.82 -6.22 -21.30
N LYS A 413 -14.83 -7.10 -21.49
CA LYS A 413 -16.25 -6.72 -21.60
C LYS A 413 -16.99 -6.70 -20.27
N ASN A 414 -16.38 -7.23 -19.21
CA ASN A 414 -17.04 -7.44 -17.92
C ASN A 414 -16.24 -6.74 -16.81
N LEU A 415 -16.13 -5.42 -16.86
CA LEU A 415 -15.35 -4.66 -15.87
C LEU A 415 -16.16 -4.52 -14.59
N ASP A 416 -15.66 -4.97 -13.46
CA ASP A 416 -16.41 -5.01 -12.19
C ASP A 416 -15.72 -4.25 -11.06
N HIS A 417 -14.53 -3.70 -11.29
CA HIS A 417 -13.73 -3.07 -10.26
C HIS A 417 -13.06 -1.76 -10.73
N GLY A 418 -13.19 -0.72 -9.92
CA GLY A 418 -12.53 0.58 -10.14
C GLY A 418 -11.19 0.63 -9.40
N VAL A 419 -10.12 0.97 -10.11
CA VAL A 419 -8.75 1.03 -9.56
C VAL A 419 -7.95 2.16 -10.19
N LEU A 420 -6.77 2.45 -9.66
CA LEU A 420 -5.95 3.58 -10.08
C LEU A 420 -4.63 3.12 -10.70
N VAL A 421 -4.36 3.46 -11.95
CA VAL A 421 -3.02 3.32 -12.57
C VAL A 421 -2.12 4.43 -12.05
N VAL A 422 -0.99 4.06 -11.46
CA VAL A 422 -0.02 5.01 -10.87
C VAL A 422 1.36 4.95 -11.51
N GLY A 423 1.58 4.00 -12.41
CA GLY A 423 2.89 3.76 -12.98
C GLY A 423 2.87 2.67 -14.03
N TYR A 424 4.00 2.46 -14.68
CA TYR A 424 4.23 1.34 -15.57
C TYR A 424 5.72 0.98 -15.57
N GLY A 425 6.03 -0.21 -16.07
CA GLY A 425 7.42 -0.64 -16.20
C GLY A 425 7.56 -1.81 -17.16
N VAL A 426 8.76 -2.38 -17.17
CA VAL A 426 9.11 -3.57 -17.95
C VAL A 426 9.88 -4.52 -17.04
N SER A 427 9.43 -5.76 -16.91
CA SER A 427 10.18 -6.82 -16.24
C SER A 427 10.88 -7.68 -17.29
N ASP A 428 12.21 -7.68 -17.28
CA ASP A 428 13.02 -8.53 -18.16
C ASP A 428 13.37 -9.84 -17.45
N TYR A 429 13.15 -10.95 -18.15
CA TYR A 429 13.48 -12.30 -17.71
C TYR A 429 14.41 -12.95 -18.73
N PRO A 430 15.73 -12.66 -18.68
CA PRO A 430 16.69 -13.12 -19.69
C PRO A 430 16.73 -14.64 -19.84
N ASN A 431 16.65 -15.36 -18.72
CA ASN A 431 16.67 -16.83 -18.70
C ASN A 431 15.43 -17.48 -19.35
N PHE A 432 14.36 -16.70 -19.55
CA PHE A 432 13.13 -17.15 -20.19
C PHE A 432 12.88 -16.43 -21.52
N HIS A 433 13.84 -15.64 -22.01
CA HIS A 433 13.73 -14.78 -23.20
C HIS A 433 12.42 -13.99 -23.26
N LYS A 434 12.03 -13.42 -22.11
CA LYS A 434 10.70 -12.85 -21.93
C LYS A 434 10.76 -11.44 -21.35
N THR A 435 10.20 -10.50 -22.08
CA THR A 435 10.04 -9.11 -21.65
C THR A 435 8.58 -8.85 -21.37
N LEU A 436 8.25 -8.51 -20.13
CA LEU A 436 6.86 -8.28 -19.68
C LEU A 436 6.65 -6.80 -19.33
N PRO A 437 6.16 -5.97 -20.26
CA PRO A 437 5.62 -4.65 -19.92
C PRO A 437 4.40 -4.78 -18.99
N TYR A 438 4.27 -3.87 -18.03
CA TYR A 438 3.19 -3.89 -17.06
C TYR A 438 2.73 -2.49 -16.65
N TRP A 439 1.48 -2.39 -16.22
CA TRP A 439 0.95 -1.28 -15.43
C TRP A 439 1.13 -1.56 -13.94
N ILE A 440 1.32 -0.51 -13.15
CA ILE A 440 1.29 -0.52 -11.70
C ILE A 440 -0.06 0.05 -11.28
N VAL A 441 -0.90 -0.79 -10.68
CA VAL A 441 -2.26 -0.46 -10.30
C VAL A 441 -2.38 -0.46 -8.78
N LYS A 442 -2.81 0.67 -8.21
CA LYS A 442 -3.18 0.78 -6.79
C LYS A 442 -4.59 0.23 -6.61
N ASN A 443 -4.72 -0.73 -5.69
CA ASN A 443 -6.01 -1.31 -5.30
C ASN A 443 -6.51 -0.71 -3.96
N SER A 444 -7.76 -1.00 -3.62
CA SER A 444 -8.48 -0.51 -2.44
C SER A 444 -8.84 -1.63 -1.46
N TRP A 445 -8.08 -2.73 -1.44
CA TRP A 445 -8.33 -3.89 -0.56
C TRP A 445 -7.32 -3.99 0.60
N GLY A 446 -6.67 -2.88 0.92
CA GLY A 446 -5.69 -2.78 1.97
C GLY A 446 -4.29 -3.32 1.60
N PRO A 447 -3.27 -2.95 2.39
CA PRO A 447 -1.88 -3.21 2.07
C PRO A 447 -1.45 -4.68 2.24
N ARG A 448 -2.32 -5.56 2.76
CA ARG A 448 -1.99 -6.99 2.92
C ARG A 448 -2.27 -7.82 1.67
N TRP A 449 -3.06 -7.27 0.76
CA TRP A 449 -3.40 -7.89 -0.51
C TRP A 449 -2.33 -7.58 -1.57
N GLY A 450 -2.12 -8.48 -2.54
CA GLY A 450 -1.20 -8.27 -3.66
C GLY A 450 0.23 -7.87 -3.25
N GLU A 451 0.82 -6.97 -4.02
CA GLU A 451 2.14 -6.38 -3.76
C GLU A 451 1.97 -5.14 -2.90
N GLN A 452 1.70 -5.35 -1.60
CA GLN A 452 1.45 -4.27 -0.65
C GLN A 452 0.27 -3.36 -1.04
N GLY A 453 -0.79 -3.95 -1.56
CA GLY A 453 -1.97 -3.25 -2.09
C GLY A 453 -1.90 -2.95 -3.58
N TYR A 454 -0.78 -3.24 -4.24
CA TYR A 454 -0.62 -3.01 -5.67
C TYR A 454 -0.77 -4.28 -6.49
N TYR A 455 -1.09 -4.09 -7.75
CA TYR A 455 -1.25 -5.10 -8.76
C TYR A 455 -0.41 -4.73 -9.98
N ARG A 456 0.39 -5.68 -10.48
CA ARG A 456 1.05 -5.54 -11.78
C ARG A 456 0.31 -6.35 -12.81
N VAL A 457 -0.24 -5.68 -13.81
CA VAL A 457 -0.99 -6.29 -14.92
C VAL A 457 -0.26 -6.04 -16.22
N TYR A 458 -0.27 -7.03 -17.11
CA TYR A 458 0.38 -6.93 -18.41
C TYR A 458 -0.15 -5.74 -19.21
N ARG A 459 0.77 -5.02 -19.85
CA ARG A 459 0.49 -3.83 -20.65
C ARG A 459 0.76 -4.13 -22.13
N GLY A 460 -0.18 -3.81 -23.00
CA GLY A 460 0.02 -3.84 -24.46
C GLY A 460 -1.00 -4.68 -25.24
N ASP A 461 -1.89 -5.42 -24.57
CA ASP A 461 -2.99 -6.15 -25.22
C ASP A 461 -4.36 -5.89 -24.56
N ASN A 462 -4.45 -4.83 -23.75
CA ASN A 462 -5.60 -4.46 -22.94
C ASN A 462 -6.07 -5.59 -22.02
N THR A 463 -5.11 -6.28 -21.38
CA THR A 463 -5.36 -7.34 -20.39
C THR A 463 -6.38 -6.85 -19.36
N CYS A 464 -7.42 -7.65 -19.11
CA CYS A 464 -8.49 -7.34 -18.16
C CYS A 464 -9.30 -6.06 -18.44
N GLY A 465 -9.13 -5.44 -19.62
CA GLY A 465 -9.84 -4.22 -20.02
C GLY A 465 -9.32 -2.93 -19.36
N VAL A 466 -8.05 -2.90 -18.95
CA VAL A 466 -7.41 -1.74 -18.28
C VAL A 466 -7.56 -0.40 -19.03
N SER A 467 -7.74 -0.41 -20.35
CA SER A 467 -7.92 0.79 -21.17
C SER A 467 -9.35 0.97 -21.72
N GLU A 468 -10.32 0.20 -21.22
CA GLU A 468 -11.72 0.29 -21.65
C GLU A 468 -12.49 1.41 -20.93
N MET A 469 -12.12 1.73 -19.68
CA MET A 469 -12.73 2.79 -18.85
C MET A 469 -11.67 3.69 -18.19
N ALA A 470 -10.69 4.15 -18.97
CA ALA A 470 -9.63 5.05 -18.50
C ALA A 470 -10.12 6.51 -18.48
N THR A 471 -10.09 7.13 -17.31
CA THR A 471 -10.57 8.50 -17.07
C THR A 471 -9.66 9.28 -16.11
N SER A 472 -9.76 10.60 -16.16
CA SER A 472 -9.07 11.48 -15.21
C SER A 472 -9.90 12.73 -14.95
N ALA A 473 -9.93 13.19 -13.70
CA ALA A 473 -10.56 14.46 -13.34
C ALA A 473 -9.83 15.66 -13.99
N VAL A 474 -10.57 16.75 -14.14
CA VAL A 474 -10.03 18.08 -14.43
C VAL A 474 -10.28 18.93 -13.19
N LEU A 475 -9.22 19.16 -12.40
CA LEU A 475 -9.29 19.99 -11.21
C LEU A 475 -9.63 21.45 -11.60
N ALA A 476 -10.50 22.08 -10.81
CA ALA A 476 -10.86 23.49 -11.00
C ALA A 476 -9.69 24.45 -10.73
#